data_AF-A0A520C894-F1
#
_entry.id   AF-A0A520C894-F1
#
_cell.length_a   1.000
_cell.length_b   1.000
_cell.length_c   1.000
_cell.angle_alpha   90.00
_cell.angle_beta   90.00
_cell.angle_gamma   90.00
#
_symmetry.space_group_name_H-M   'P 1'
#
loop_
_entity.id
_entity.type
_entity.pdbx_description
1 polymer ?
#
loop_
_entity_poly.entity_id
_entity_poly.type
_entity_poly.pdbx_seq_one_letter_code
_entity_poly.pdbx_strand_id
1 'polypeptide(L)'
;MKNFTKLSLFTFLLATILFTSCKKEYDSVETVDDAAISAYIQKNNLTASMIQDPDKTGFYYQVLTAGTGDLFKNSDSVLYSVSIKSLSSGTPYLTTSVNGNWGNRVGYTNVLPVTSQTTAIPQIPAIRTAINALKPGGSARIILPSYLAFGKNGSIHTETCWC
;
A
#
# COMPACT_ATOMS: atom_id res chain seq x y z
N MET A 1 -4.04 35.98 59.65
CA MET A 1 -3.62 35.72 58.24
C MET A 1 -3.53 34.20 58.03
N LYS A 2 -4.59 33.52 57.56
CA LYS A 2 -4.61 32.05 57.30
C LYS A 2 -5.08 31.69 55.89
N ASN A 3 -5.30 32.69 55.02
CA ASN A 3 -6.01 32.51 53.75
C ASN A 3 -5.07 32.30 52.55
N PHE A 4 -3.77 32.58 52.69
CA PHE A 4 -2.78 32.41 51.62
C PHE A 4 -2.46 30.95 51.30
N THR A 5 -2.59 30.05 52.29
CA THR A 5 -2.27 28.62 52.13
C THR A 5 -3.32 27.88 51.30
N LYS A 6 -4.60 28.31 51.34
CA LYS A 6 -5.68 27.71 50.53
C LYS A 6 -5.62 28.13 49.07
N LEU A 7 -5.19 29.36 48.79
CA LEU A 7 -5.05 29.88 47.42
C LEU A 7 -3.90 29.19 46.68
N SER A 8 -2.78 28.93 47.37
CA SER A 8 -1.62 28.23 46.80
C SER A 8 -1.88 26.75 46.50
N LEU A 9 -2.76 26.08 47.26
CA LEU A 9 -3.13 24.68 47.00
C LEU A 9 -3.99 24.55 45.74
N PHE A 10 -4.87 25.53 45.49
CA PHE A 10 -5.75 25.55 44.32
C PHE A 10 -4.98 25.79 43.01
N THR A 11 -3.95 26.64 43.02
CA THR A 11 -3.10 26.87 41.84
C THR A 11 -2.24 25.66 41.49
N PHE A 12 -1.78 24.89 42.48
CA PHE A 12 -1.03 23.66 42.25
C PHE A 12 -1.89 22.55 41.63
N LEU A 13 -3.15 22.43 42.08
CA LEU A 13 -4.10 21.47 41.54
C LEU A 13 -4.53 21.82 40.10
N LEU A 14 -4.70 23.11 39.80
CA LEU A 14 -5.02 23.57 38.44
C LEU A 14 -3.85 23.38 37.47
N ALA A 15 -2.61 23.54 37.95
CA ALA A 15 -1.41 23.27 37.14
C ALA A 15 -1.26 21.80 36.75
N THR A 16 -1.67 20.85 37.61
CA THR A 16 -1.62 19.41 37.27
C THR A 16 -2.60 18.98 36.18
N ILE A 17 -3.69 19.73 35.97
CA ILE A 17 -4.67 19.47 34.91
C ILE A 17 -4.19 19.99 33.55
N LEU A 18 -3.34 21.03 33.53
CA LEU A 18 -2.80 21.59 32.28
C LEU A 18 -1.67 20.75 31.67
N PHE A 19 -1.07 19.82 32.42
CA PHE A 19 -0.04 18.89 31.94
C PHE A 19 -0.58 17.51 31.57
N THR A 20 -1.90 17.29 31.55
CA THR A 20 -2.47 16.10 30.90
C THR A 20 -2.35 16.30 29.38
N SER A 21 -1.15 16.12 28.86
CA SER A 21 -0.88 16.00 27.44
C SER A 21 -1.74 14.86 26.92
N CYS A 22 -2.82 15.18 26.19
CA CYS A 22 -3.59 14.19 25.45
C CYS A 22 -2.62 13.45 24.53
N LYS A 23 -2.31 12.19 24.85
CA LYS A 23 -1.69 11.29 23.89
C LYS A 23 -2.64 11.25 22.71
N LYS A 24 -2.22 11.84 21.58
CA LYS A 24 -2.95 11.67 20.33
C LYS A 24 -2.74 10.22 19.91
N GLU A 25 -3.76 9.42 20.12
CA GLU A 25 -3.86 8.09 19.54
C GLU A 25 -4.09 8.30 18.05
N TYR A 26 -3.05 8.03 17.26
CA TYR A 26 -3.14 8.07 15.81
C TYR A 26 -3.42 6.66 15.33
N ASP A 27 -4.38 6.52 14.43
CA ASP A 27 -4.62 5.25 13.74
C ASP A 27 -3.33 4.77 13.07
N SER A 28 -3.14 3.45 13.06
CA SER A 28 -2.04 2.83 12.35
C SER A 28 -2.19 3.06 10.84
N VAL A 29 -1.10 2.99 10.09
CA VAL A 29 -1.17 3.24 8.64
C VAL A 29 -2.00 2.15 7.95
N GLU A 30 -1.98 0.93 8.49
CA GLU A 30 -2.77 -0.22 8.07
C GLU A 30 -4.26 0.06 8.22
N THR A 31 -4.68 0.56 9.39
CA THR A 31 -6.09 0.87 9.66
C THR A 31 -6.61 1.96 8.71
N VAL A 32 -5.80 2.99 8.47
CA VAL A 32 -6.15 4.09 7.56
C VAL A 32 -6.24 3.61 6.11
N ASP A 33 -5.24 2.84 5.66
CA ASP A 33 -5.19 2.34 4.28
C ASP A 33 -6.31 1.33 4.00
N ASP A 34 -6.55 0.39 4.91
CA ASP A 34 -7.59 -0.64 4.75
C ASP A 34 -8.98 0.00 4.67
N ALA A 35 -9.24 1.01 5.52
CA ALA A 35 -10.48 1.79 5.47
C ALA A 35 -10.62 2.54 4.14
N ALA A 36 -9.55 3.17 3.65
CA ALA A 36 -9.55 3.89 2.38
C ALA A 36 -9.78 2.95 1.17
N ILE A 37 -9.16 1.77 1.18
CA ILE A 37 -9.35 0.74 0.15
C ILE A 37 -10.78 0.22 0.16
N SER A 38 -11.31 -0.14 1.33
CA SER A 38 -12.69 -0.61 1.46
C SER A 38 -13.69 0.45 0.95
N ALA A 39 -13.52 1.71 1.35
CA ALA A 39 -14.34 2.82 0.88
C ALA A 39 -14.22 3.01 -0.64
N TYR A 40 -13.02 2.88 -1.21
CA TYR A 40 -12.83 2.97 -2.66
C TYR A 40 -13.53 1.83 -3.41
N ILE A 41 -13.39 0.59 -2.94
CA ILE A 41 -14.03 -0.58 -3.55
C ILE A 41 -15.56 -0.44 -3.53
N GLN A 42 -16.14 -0.02 -2.41
CA GLN A 42 -17.57 0.21 -2.27
C GLN A 42 -18.05 1.36 -3.16
N LYS A 43 -17.41 2.54 -3.07
CA LYS A 43 -17.77 3.73 -3.84
C LYS A 43 -17.74 3.50 -5.36
N ASN A 44 -16.87 2.61 -5.84
CA ASN A 44 -16.71 2.31 -7.26
C ASN A 44 -17.41 1.02 -7.70
N ASN A 45 -18.26 0.42 -6.85
CA ASN A 45 -18.99 -0.82 -7.13
C ASN A 45 -18.09 -2.00 -7.54
N LEU A 46 -16.89 -2.10 -6.96
CA LEU A 46 -15.87 -3.10 -7.33
C LEU A 46 -15.95 -4.39 -6.48
N THR A 47 -16.90 -4.47 -5.55
CA THR A 47 -16.97 -5.55 -4.54
C THR A 47 -17.08 -6.94 -5.18
N ALA A 48 -17.86 -7.08 -6.26
CA ALA A 48 -18.06 -8.37 -6.93
C ALA A 48 -16.89 -8.79 -7.82
N SER A 49 -16.01 -7.85 -8.19
CA SER A 49 -14.94 -8.08 -9.17
C SER A 49 -13.54 -8.08 -8.57
N MET A 50 -13.37 -7.54 -7.37
CA MET A 50 -12.09 -7.53 -6.67
C MET A 50 -11.88 -8.86 -5.96
N ILE A 51 -10.69 -9.41 -6.14
CA ILE A 51 -10.20 -10.62 -5.49
C ILE A 51 -9.21 -10.15 -4.43
N GLN A 52 -9.48 -10.50 -3.17
CA GLN A 52 -8.53 -10.27 -2.09
C GLN A 52 -7.32 -11.19 -2.27
N ASP A 53 -6.15 -10.72 -1.87
CA ASP A 53 -4.95 -11.53 -1.92
C ASP A 53 -5.10 -12.85 -1.12
N PRO A 54 -4.56 -13.98 -1.63
CA PRO A 54 -4.74 -15.28 -0.97
C PRO A 54 -4.20 -15.34 0.46
N ASP A 55 -3.12 -14.61 0.71
CA ASP A 55 -2.41 -14.58 1.99
C ASP A 55 -3.01 -13.56 2.98
N LYS A 56 -4.04 -12.80 2.56
CA LYS A 56 -4.73 -11.77 3.34
C LYS A 56 -3.79 -10.68 3.89
N THR A 57 -2.74 -10.36 3.15
CA THR A 57 -1.80 -9.26 3.40
C THR A 57 -2.45 -7.88 3.24
N GLY A 58 -3.59 -7.77 2.53
CA GLY A 58 -4.41 -6.56 2.52
C GLY A 58 -4.58 -5.88 1.15
N PHE A 59 -3.93 -6.39 0.09
CA PHE A 59 -4.16 -5.89 -1.26
C PHE A 59 -5.31 -6.62 -1.96
N TYR A 60 -5.85 -5.98 -3.00
CA TYR A 60 -6.87 -6.55 -3.87
C TYR A 60 -6.43 -6.43 -5.32
N TYR A 61 -6.87 -7.36 -6.16
CA TYR A 61 -6.65 -7.29 -7.59
C TYR A 61 -7.89 -7.71 -8.38
N GLN A 62 -7.96 -7.27 -9.63
CA GLN A 62 -9.03 -7.62 -10.55
C GLN A 62 -8.45 -7.83 -11.93
N VAL A 63 -8.77 -8.96 -12.56
CA VAL A 63 -8.50 -9.17 -13.99
C VAL A 63 -9.52 -8.35 -14.79
N LEU A 64 -9.02 -7.44 -15.62
CA LEU A 64 -9.81 -6.54 -16.46
C LEU A 64 -10.04 -7.15 -17.84
N THR A 65 -8.99 -7.71 -18.43
CA THR A 65 -9.06 -8.45 -19.69
C THR A 65 -8.37 -9.79 -19.52
N ALA A 66 -9.03 -10.86 -19.93
CA ALA A 66 -8.58 -12.22 -19.64
C ALA A 66 -7.33 -12.65 -20.43
N GLY A 67 -7.06 -12.03 -21.59
CA GLY A 67 -6.03 -12.51 -22.52
C GLY A 67 -6.37 -13.88 -23.12
N THR A 68 -5.40 -14.50 -23.79
CA THR A 68 -5.53 -15.83 -24.40
C THR A 68 -4.29 -16.69 -24.17
N GLY A 69 -4.44 -18.01 -24.24
CA GLY A 69 -3.37 -18.97 -23.93
C GLY A 69 -3.41 -19.49 -22.50
N ASP A 70 -2.29 -20.04 -22.06
CA ASP A 70 -2.11 -20.59 -20.72
C ASP A 70 -1.81 -19.51 -19.69
N LEU A 71 -2.06 -19.83 -18.41
CA LEU A 71 -1.63 -18.99 -17.30
C LEU A 71 -0.10 -18.98 -17.20
N PHE A 72 0.45 -17.84 -16.81
CA PHE A 72 1.88 -17.70 -16.56
C PHE A 72 2.34 -18.56 -15.37
N LYS A 73 3.49 -19.21 -15.53
CA LYS A 73 4.24 -19.89 -14.48
C LYS A 73 5.40 -19.01 -14.02
N ASN A 74 5.87 -19.20 -12.80
CA ASN A 74 7.02 -18.46 -12.26
C ASN A 74 8.29 -18.56 -13.13
N SER A 75 8.45 -19.66 -13.88
CA SER A 75 9.57 -19.89 -14.80
C SER A 75 9.49 -19.07 -16.09
N ASP A 76 8.30 -18.61 -16.47
CA ASP A 76 8.05 -18.00 -17.77
C ASP A 76 8.58 -16.57 -17.82
N SER A 77 9.00 -16.13 -19.00
CA SER A 77 9.39 -14.74 -19.25
C SER A 77 8.17 -13.92 -19.67
N VAL A 78 8.03 -12.73 -19.09
CA VAL A 78 6.91 -11.83 -19.37
C VAL A 78 7.41 -10.44 -19.71
N LEU A 79 6.76 -9.79 -20.69
CA LEU A 79 6.86 -8.36 -20.94
C LEU A 79 5.57 -7.71 -20.49
N TYR A 80 5.67 -6.63 -19.72
CA TYR A 80 4.51 -5.94 -19.18
C TYR A 80 4.76 -4.44 -19.02
N SER A 81 3.67 -3.69 -19.03
CA SER A 81 3.62 -2.27 -18.72
C SER A 81 2.92 -2.06 -17.37
N VAL A 82 3.26 -1.00 -16.67
CA VAL A 82 2.60 -0.63 -15.41
C VAL A 82 2.35 0.87 -15.37
N SER A 83 1.23 1.24 -14.75
CA SER A 83 0.91 2.61 -14.38
C SER A 83 0.44 2.63 -12.92
N ILE A 84 1.23 3.28 -12.08
CA ILE A 84 0.98 3.47 -10.65
C ILE A 84 0.46 4.88 -10.44
N LYS A 85 -0.67 4.98 -9.76
CA LYS A 85 -1.34 6.25 -9.48
C LYS A 85 -1.89 6.28 -8.06
N SER A 86 -1.99 7.49 -7.54
CA SER A 86 -2.70 7.77 -6.29
C SER A 86 -4.13 7.24 -6.36
N LEU A 87 -4.57 6.53 -5.30
CA LEU A 87 -5.94 6.06 -5.18
C LEU A 87 -6.94 7.21 -5.07
N SER A 88 -6.56 8.28 -4.36
CA SER A 88 -7.43 9.42 -4.05
C SER A 88 -7.48 10.46 -5.17
N SER A 89 -6.33 10.85 -5.70
CA SER A 89 -6.22 11.93 -6.70
C SER A 89 -6.12 11.42 -8.14
N GLY A 90 -5.79 10.14 -8.35
CA GLY A 90 -5.51 9.60 -9.68
C GLY A 90 -4.18 10.08 -10.29
N THR A 91 -3.41 10.89 -9.57
CA THR A 91 -2.10 11.40 -10.01
C THR A 91 -1.12 10.25 -10.26
N PRO A 92 -0.49 10.15 -11.44
CA PRO A 92 0.50 9.12 -11.72
C PRO A 92 1.80 9.38 -10.94
N TYR A 93 2.34 8.33 -10.34
CA TYR A 93 3.65 8.35 -9.67
C TYR A 93 4.73 7.69 -10.52
N LEU A 94 4.36 6.63 -11.22
CA LEU A 94 5.25 5.89 -12.09
C LEU A 94 4.44 5.34 -13.25
N THR A 95 4.96 5.43 -14.46
CA THR A 95 4.39 4.75 -15.63
C THR A 95 5.53 4.31 -16.52
N THR A 96 5.43 3.10 -17.08
CA THR A 96 6.39 2.61 -18.07
C THR A 96 6.39 3.51 -19.30
N SER A 97 7.54 3.65 -19.97
CA SER A 97 7.64 4.43 -21.20
C SER A 97 6.66 3.94 -22.27
N VAL A 98 6.12 4.85 -23.08
CA VAL A 98 5.21 4.52 -24.19
C VAL A 98 5.87 3.53 -25.17
N ASN A 99 7.18 3.61 -25.32
CA ASN A 99 7.96 2.78 -26.25
C ASN A 99 8.78 1.69 -25.53
N GLY A 100 8.49 1.38 -24.27
CA GLY A 100 9.29 0.46 -23.46
C GLY A 100 8.45 -0.40 -22.52
N ASN A 101 8.75 -1.70 -22.51
CA ASN A 101 8.17 -2.64 -21.56
C ASN A 101 9.21 -3.01 -20.51
N TRP A 102 8.76 -3.34 -19.31
CA TRP A 102 9.57 -4.09 -18.37
C TRP A 102 9.55 -5.57 -18.73
N GLY A 103 10.63 -6.27 -18.41
CA GLY A 103 10.79 -7.68 -18.72
C GLY A 103 11.55 -8.41 -17.63
N ASN A 104 10.99 -9.53 -17.16
CA ASN A 104 11.65 -10.45 -16.22
C ASN A 104 10.98 -11.84 -16.28
N ARG A 105 11.51 -12.83 -15.55
CA ARG A 105 10.72 -14.02 -15.23
C ARG A 105 9.65 -13.67 -14.23
N VAL A 106 8.47 -14.29 -14.37
CA VAL A 106 7.29 -14.03 -13.53
C VAL A 106 7.62 -14.14 -12.04
N GLY A 107 8.44 -15.13 -11.64
CA GLY A 107 8.87 -15.30 -10.25
C GLY A 107 9.56 -14.09 -9.62
N TYR A 108 10.21 -13.24 -10.42
CA TYR A 108 10.97 -12.04 -10.01
C TYR A 108 10.23 -10.72 -10.28
N THR A 109 8.94 -10.77 -10.62
CA THR A 109 8.13 -9.57 -10.87
C THR A 109 7.59 -8.91 -9.60
N ASN A 110 8.01 -9.38 -8.42
CA ASN A 110 7.68 -8.79 -7.12
C ASN A 110 8.50 -7.53 -6.79
N VAL A 111 9.27 -7.00 -7.73
CA VAL A 111 10.16 -5.85 -7.50
C VAL A 111 9.73 -4.73 -8.42
N LEU A 112 9.57 -3.52 -7.88
CA LEU A 112 9.42 -2.32 -8.70
C LEU A 112 10.82 -1.81 -9.11
N PRO A 113 11.20 -1.85 -10.40
CA PRO A 113 12.44 -1.27 -10.90
C PRO A 113 12.32 0.27 -10.94
N VAL A 114 12.31 0.89 -9.76
CA VAL A 114 12.50 2.33 -9.59
C VAL A 114 13.99 2.62 -9.44
N THR A 115 14.49 3.55 -10.25
CA THR A 115 15.82 4.15 -10.04
C THR A 115 15.74 5.09 -8.83
N SER A 116 15.80 4.54 -7.62
CA SER A 116 15.83 5.35 -6.40
C SER A 116 17.28 5.61 -6.00
N GLN A 117 17.58 6.82 -5.52
CA GLN A 117 18.85 7.17 -4.87
C GLN A 117 18.99 6.53 -3.47
N THR A 118 18.07 5.64 -3.11
CA THR A 118 18.02 4.95 -1.81
C THR A 118 18.29 3.46 -2.01
N THR A 119 18.92 2.83 -1.03
CA THR A 119 19.39 1.43 -1.08
C THR A 119 18.26 0.39 -0.99
N ALA A 120 17.00 0.79 -0.80
CA ALA A 120 15.87 -0.11 -0.64
C ALA A 120 14.99 -0.11 -1.90
N ILE A 121 14.73 -1.30 -2.44
CA ILE A 121 13.83 -1.48 -3.59
C ILE A 121 12.50 -2.05 -3.07
N PRO A 122 11.37 -1.36 -3.26
CA PRO A 122 10.09 -1.82 -2.74
C PRO A 122 9.72 -3.18 -3.34
N GLN A 123 9.49 -4.15 -2.46
CA GLN A 123 8.96 -5.46 -2.82
C GLN A 123 7.44 -5.36 -2.85
N ILE A 124 6.84 -5.66 -4.01
CA ILE A 124 5.39 -5.65 -4.22
C ILE A 124 4.97 -7.01 -4.77
N PRO A 125 4.76 -8.02 -3.90
CA PRO A 125 4.30 -9.36 -4.28
C PRO A 125 2.98 -9.35 -5.07
N ALA A 126 2.18 -8.30 -4.93
CA ALA A 126 0.92 -8.12 -5.65
C ALA A 126 1.09 -8.11 -7.18
N ILE A 127 2.22 -7.60 -7.70
CA ILE A 127 2.49 -7.58 -9.15
C ILE A 127 2.60 -9.01 -9.68
N ARG A 128 3.41 -9.85 -9.03
CA ARG A 128 3.53 -11.27 -9.37
C ARG A 128 2.21 -12.00 -9.25
N THR A 129 1.46 -11.75 -8.19
CA THR A 129 0.15 -12.36 -7.95
C THR A 129 -0.81 -12.04 -9.09
N ALA A 130 -0.88 -10.77 -9.51
CA ALA A 130 -1.70 -10.37 -10.64
C ALA A 130 -1.22 -11.03 -11.96
N ILE A 131 0.08 -11.07 -12.22
CA ILE A 131 0.63 -11.71 -13.44
C ILE A 131 0.30 -13.20 -13.50
N ASN A 132 0.40 -13.93 -12.39
CA ASN A 132 0.02 -15.35 -12.32
C ASN A 132 -1.48 -15.59 -12.56
N ALA A 133 -2.33 -14.59 -12.33
CA ALA A 133 -3.75 -14.63 -12.64
C ALA A 133 -4.09 -14.22 -14.10
N LEU A 134 -3.09 -13.77 -14.86
CA LEU A 134 -3.25 -13.33 -16.25
C LEU A 134 -2.81 -14.39 -17.24
N LYS A 135 -3.38 -14.28 -18.44
CA LYS A 135 -2.90 -14.93 -19.67
C LYS A 135 -2.24 -13.88 -20.57
N PRO A 136 -1.40 -14.29 -21.54
CA PRO A 136 -0.84 -13.37 -22.53
C PRO A 136 -1.88 -12.41 -23.14
N GLY A 137 -1.54 -11.12 -23.17
CA GLY A 137 -2.43 -10.04 -23.63
C GLY A 137 -3.51 -9.60 -22.64
N GLY A 138 -3.58 -10.23 -21.47
CA GLY A 138 -4.47 -9.83 -20.39
C GLY A 138 -3.99 -8.59 -19.65
N SER A 139 -4.89 -7.98 -18.88
CA SER A 139 -4.60 -6.84 -18.02
C SER A 139 -5.32 -6.98 -16.69
N ALA A 140 -4.71 -6.47 -15.63
CA ALA A 140 -5.29 -6.44 -14.30
C ALA A 140 -5.09 -5.06 -13.68
N ARG A 141 -5.91 -4.76 -12.68
CA ARG A 141 -5.68 -3.67 -11.75
C ARG A 141 -5.39 -4.23 -10.36
N ILE A 142 -4.56 -3.52 -9.62
CA ILE A 142 -4.23 -3.81 -8.22
C ILE A 142 -4.61 -2.59 -7.40
N ILE A 143 -5.24 -2.80 -6.25
CA ILE A 143 -5.43 -1.80 -5.19
C ILE A 143 -4.49 -2.21 -4.06
N LEU A 144 -3.42 -1.45 -3.89
CA LEU A 144 -2.31 -1.77 -2.99
C LEU A 144 -2.27 -0.74 -1.85
N PRO A 145 -2.28 -1.17 -0.57
CA PRO A 145 -2.08 -0.25 0.55
C PRO A 145 -0.64 0.26 0.60
N SER A 146 -0.43 1.42 1.23
CA SER A 146 0.89 2.04 1.30
C SER A 146 1.88 1.21 2.13
N TYR A 147 1.42 0.53 3.18
CA TYR A 147 2.27 -0.32 4.03
C TYR A 147 2.90 -1.51 3.31
N LEU A 148 2.34 -1.96 2.17
CA LEU A 148 2.93 -3.04 1.34
C LEU A 148 3.86 -2.54 0.23
N ALA A 149 4.19 -1.23 0.22
CA ALA A 149 5.14 -0.68 -0.76
C ALA A 149 5.97 0.46 -0.17
N PHE A 150 5.34 1.62 0.00
CA PHE A 150 6.03 2.88 0.30
C PHE A 150 5.99 3.25 1.77
N GLY A 151 5.27 2.49 2.60
CA GLY A 151 5.10 2.72 4.04
C GLY A 151 4.55 4.09 4.40
N LYS A 152 4.56 4.39 5.70
CA LYS A 152 4.14 5.69 6.23
C LYS A 152 5.15 6.77 5.81
N ASN A 153 4.66 7.87 5.23
CA ASN A 153 5.48 9.00 4.75
C ASN A 153 6.49 8.65 3.64
N GLY A 154 6.28 7.58 2.86
CA GLY A 154 7.23 7.20 1.80
C GLY A 154 8.48 6.48 2.31
N SER A 155 8.48 6.03 3.57
CA SER A 155 9.52 5.15 4.12
C SER A 155 9.26 3.71 3.66
N ILE A 156 10.02 3.24 2.67
CA ILE A 156 9.86 1.94 2.02
C ILE A 156 9.73 0.80 3.05
N HIS A 157 8.73 -0.06 2.89
CA HIS A 157 8.60 -1.27 3.68
C HIS A 157 9.68 -2.26 3.24
N THR A 158 10.64 -2.51 4.13
CA THR A 158 11.66 -3.54 3.94
C THR A 158 11.21 -4.79 4.68
N GLU A 159 10.47 -5.68 4.01
CA GLU A 159 10.39 -7.05 4.51
C GLU A 159 11.78 -7.66 4.43
N THR A 160 12.43 -7.76 5.57
CA THR A 160 13.55 -8.68 5.75
C THR A 160 12.93 -10.07 5.71
N CYS A 161 13.03 -10.75 4.57
CA CYS A 161 12.83 -12.20 4.54
C CYS A 161 13.81 -12.82 5.53
N TRP A 162 13.33 -13.24 6.68
CA TRP A 162 14.05 -14.16 7.56
C TRP A 162 13.90 -15.55 6.94
N CYS A 163 14.99 -16.05 6.33
CA CYS A 163 15.16 -17.46 6.02
C CYS A 163 15.67 -18.20 7.25
#